data_AF-A0A958SUH3-F1
#
_entry.id   AF-A0A958SUH3-F1
#
_cell.length_a   1.000
_cell.length_b   1.000
_cell.length_c   1.000
_cell.angle_alpha   90.00
_cell.angle_beta   90.00
_cell.angle_gamma   90.00
#
_symmetry.space_group_name_H-M   'P 1'
#
loop_
_entity.id
_entity.type
_entity.pdbx_description
1 polymer ?
#
loop_
_entity_poly.entity_id
_entity_poly.type
_entity_poly.pdbx_seq_one_letter_code
_entity_poly.pdbx_strand_id
1 'polypeptide(L)'
;MLQVVKTYLKFLLKSTNQHGVHSPFVFELVTKCFYDKKKYTEYNLLKNHRKKLLENKESIEITDFGAGSKIFKSNLRAINKMVENSGISPKRSRLLFRLVKYFKPSNILELGTHLGLSTVALHLGHTDASVVTVEGCENTLNVAKHEFEASFGKGVTFINSDFLKD
;
A
#
# COMPACT_ATOMS: atom_id res chain seq x y z
N MET A 1 10.65 23.18 -3.97
CA MET A 1 11.17 22.86 -2.63
C MET A 1 10.71 23.86 -1.57
N LEU A 2 10.87 25.18 -1.77
CA LEU A 2 10.42 26.23 -0.83
C LEU A 2 8.93 26.16 -0.47
N GLN A 3 8.05 25.89 -1.46
CA GLN A 3 6.61 25.73 -1.22
C GLN A 3 6.29 24.56 -0.29
N VAL A 4 6.99 23.43 -0.45
CA VAL A 4 6.82 22.23 0.41
C VAL A 4 7.21 22.54 1.86
N VAL A 5 8.35 23.21 2.04
CA VAL A 5 8.81 23.66 3.37
C VAL A 5 7.80 24.61 4.00
N LYS A 6 7.32 25.61 3.25
CA LYS A 6 6.31 26.57 3.71
C LYS A 6 4.99 25.88 4.11
N THR A 7 4.50 24.95 3.30
CA THR A 7 3.30 24.17 3.62
C THR A 7 3.50 23.27 4.83
N TYR A 8 4.69 22.70 5.00
CA TYR A 8 5.01 21.84 6.13
C TYR A 8 5.11 22.64 7.43
N LEU A 9 5.78 23.80 7.44
CA LEU A 9 5.80 24.70 8.59
C LEU A 9 4.39 25.19 8.96
N LYS A 10 3.58 25.56 7.95
CA LYS A 10 2.18 25.92 8.17
C LYS A 10 1.39 24.77 8.77
N PHE A 11 1.63 23.53 8.34
CA PHE A 11 1.03 22.34 8.94
C PHE A 11 1.45 22.19 10.39
N LEU A 12 2.75 22.24 10.71
CA LEU A 12 3.26 22.08 12.08
C LEU A 12 2.65 23.10 13.06
N LEU A 13 2.50 24.36 12.62
CA LEU A 13 1.92 25.43 13.43
C LEU A 13 0.40 25.30 13.61
N LYS A 14 -0.30 24.64 12.68
CA LYS A 14 -1.77 24.53 12.69
C LYS A 14 -2.30 23.17 13.13
N SER A 15 -1.48 22.13 13.08
CA SER A 15 -1.89 20.77 13.40
C SER A 15 -2.20 20.64 14.88
N THR A 16 -3.30 19.97 15.21
CA THR A 16 -3.63 19.58 16.59
C THR A 16 -3.27 18.11 16.81
N ASN A 17 -3.27 17.68 18.08
CA ASN A 17 -3.09 16.28 18.46
C ASN A 17 -4.37 15.78 19.14
N GLN A 18 -4.33 14.59 19.77
CA GLN A 18 -5.45 14.01 20.51
C GLN A 18 -6.16 14.99 21.47
N HIS A 19 -5.44 15.95 22.07
CA HIS A 19 -6.00 16.93 23.01
C HIS A 19 -6.82 18.04 22.34
N GLY A 20 -6.67 18.24 21.03
CA GLY A 20 -7.45 19.20 20.24
C GLY A 20 -8.51 18.55 19.35
N VAL A 21 -8.75 17.24 19.47
CA VAL A 21 -9.78 16.52 18.72
C VAL A 21 -11.04 16.41 19.56
N HIS A 22 -12.12 17.08 19.13
CA HIS A 22 -13.41 17.04 19.83
C HIS A 22 -14.33 15.89 19.39
N SER A 23 -14.12 15.33 18.20
CA SER A 23 -14.91 14.17 17.73
C SER A 23 -14.46 12.91 18.46
N PRO A 24 -15.34 12.23 19.22
CA PRO A 24 -14.99 10.99 19.90
C PRO A 24 -14.49 9.92 18.92
N PHE A 25 -15.11 9.83 17.74
CA PHE A 25 -14.68 8.91 16.69
C PHE A 25 -13.23 9.17 16.24
N VAL A 26 -12.89 10.44 15.95
CA VAL A 26 -11.53 10.78 15.50
C VAL A 26 -10.52 10.60 16.63
N PHE A 27 -10.90 10.95 17.87
CA PHE A 27 -10.05 10.75 19.04
C PHE A 27 -9.68 9.28 19.20
N GLU A 28 -10.67 8.40 19.11
CA GLU A 28 -10.51 6.95 19.20
C GLU A 28 -9.66 6.39 18.06
N LEU A 29 -9.91 6.81 16.82
CA LEU A 29 -9.09 6.42 15.66
C LEU A 29 -7.62 6.81 15.85
N VAL A 30 -7.36 8.04 16.29
CA VAL A 30 -6.00 8.54 16.51
C VAL A 30 -5.31 7.75 17.63
N THR A 31 -5.94 7.66 18.79
CA THR A 31 -5.34 7.09 19.99
C THR A 31 -5.22 5.57 19.95
N LYS A 32 -6.22 4.87 19.38
CA LYS A 32 -6.28 3.39 19.37
C LYS A 32 -5.75 2.76 18.09
N CYS A 33 -5.68 3.48 16.96
CA CYS A 33 -5.14 2.94 15.71
C CYS A 33 -3.85 3.65 15.26
N PHE A 34 -3.84 4.98 15.15
CA PHE A 34 -2.65 5.67 14.60
C PHE A 34 -1.46 5.59 15.55
N TYR A 35 -1.71 5.84 16.84
CA TYR A 35 -0.70 5.84 17.91
C TYR A 35 -0.41 4.46 18.49
N ASP A 36 -1.07 3.42 18.02
CA ASP A 36 -0.79 2.06 18.46
C ASP A 36 0.67 1.66 18.15
N LYS A 37 1.40 1.33 19.22
CA LYS A 37 2.80 0.90 19.20
C LYS A 37 2.97 -0.61 19.33
N LYS A 38 1.88 -1.38 19.39
CA LYS A 38 1.93 -2.85 19.46
C LYS A 38 2.71 -3.41 18.27
N LYS A 39 3.50 -4.44 18.57
CA LYS A 39 4.21 -5.22 17.55
C LYS A 39 3.32 -6.40 17.17
N TYR A 40 2.80 -6.36 15.96
CA TYR A 40 2.03 -7.45 15.38
C TYR A 40 2.95 -8.45 14.68
N THR A 41 2.63 -9.73 14.79
CA THR A 41 3.38 -10.81 14.11
C THR A 41 3.39 -10.63 12.59
N GLU A 42 2.30 -10.09 12.06
CA GLU A 42 2.03 -9.77 10.66
C GLU A 42 3.02 -8.74 10.11
N TYR A 43 3.64 -7.92 10.97
CA TYR A 43 4.70 -6.99 10.54
C TYR A 43 5.94 -7.72 10.01
N ASN A 44 6.22 -8.94 10.48
CA ASN A 44 7.29 -9.76 9.93
C ASN A 44 6.91 -10.32 8.56
N LEU A 45 5.65 -10.72 8.35
CA LEU A 45 5.14 -11.16 7.05
C LEU A 45 5.25 -10.04 6.01
N LEU A 46 4.82 -8.82 6.36
CA LEU A 46 4.96 -7.63 5.51
C LEU A 46 6.43 -7.33 5.17
N LYS A 47 7.32 -7.42 6.18
CA LYS A 47 8.75 -7.20 5.99
C LYS A 47 9.36 -8.25 5.06
N ASN A 48 9.03 -9.52 5.25
CA ASN A 48 9.57 -10.62 4.48
C ASN A 48 9.08 -10.59 3.03
N HIS A 49 7.79 -10.33 2.81
CA HIS A 49 7.24 -10.17 1.46
C HIS A 49 7.91 -8.99 0.72
N ARG A 50 8.10 -7.84 1.39
CA ARG A 50 8.87 -6.73 0.80
C ARG A 50 10.31 -7.13 0.48
N LYS A 51 10.98 -7.85 1.38
CA LYS A 51 12.36 -8.31 1.18
C LYS A 51 12.46 -9.20 -0.06
N LYS A 52 11.53 -10.14 -0.24
CA LYS A 52 11.46 -11.02 -1.41
C LYS A 52 11.40 -10.22 -2.72
N LEU A 53 10.54 -9.21 -2.79
CA LEU A 53 10.46 -8.35 -3.98
C LEU A 53 11.70 -7.46 -4.19
N LEU A 54 12.36 -7.01 -3.11
CA LEU A 54 13.63 -6.27 -3.21
C LEU A 54 14.81 -7.14 -3.68
N GLU A 55 14.75 -8.43 -3.44
CA GLU A 55 15.74 -9.40 -3.91
C GLU A 55 15.47 -9.85 -5.36
N ASN A 56 14.24 -9.68 -5.86
CA ASN A 56 13.87 -10.00 -7.22
C ASN A 56 14.40 -8.94 -8.22
N LYS A 57 15.38 -9.34 -9.03
CA LYS A 57 16.03 -8.50 -10.07
C LYS A 57 15.45 -8.69 -11.47
N GLU A 58 14.44 -9.53 -11.61
CA GLU A 58 13.72 -9.71 -12.88
C GLU A 58 13.17 -8.35 -13.36
N SER A 59 13.17 -8.17 -14.69
CA SER A 59 12.63 -6.97 -15.32
C SER A 59 11.36 -7.33 -16.07
N ILE A 60 10.34 -6.53 -15.86
CA ILE A 60 9.02 -6.69 -16.49
C ILE A 60 8.72 -5.46 -17.35
N GLU A 61 7.97 -5.67 -18.42
CA GLU A 61 7.49 -4.58 -19.25
C GLU A 61 6.30 -3.90 -18.57
N ILE A 62 6.31 -2.57 -18.54
CA ILE A 62 5.32 -1.75 -17.83
C ILE A 62 4.49 -0.95 -18.83
N THR A 63 3.18 -1.12 -18.73
CA THR A 63 2.19 -0.25 -19.36
C THR A 63 1.82 0.86 -18.37
N ASP A 64 2.19 2.10 -18.67
CA ASP A 64 1.98 3.24 -17.77
C ASP A 64 0.67 3.97 -18.14
N PHE A 65 -0.37 3.75 -17.34
CA PHE A 65 -1.67 4.42 -17.49
C PHE A 65 -1.75 5.78 -16.75
N GLY A 66 -0.63 6.23 -16.17
CA GLY A 66 -0.58 7.44 -15.35
C GLY A 66 0.11 8.61 -16.02
N ALA A 67 0.66 9.51 -15.19
CA ALA A 67 1.39 10.70 -15.66
C ALA A 67 2.79 10.38 -16.25
N GLY A 68 3.16 9.11 -16.36
CA GLY A 68 4.50 8.67 -16.76
C GLY A 68 5.54 8.75 -15.64
N SER A 69 6.57 7.91 -15.74
CA SER A 69 7.70 7.96 -14.80
C SER A 69 8.72 9.06 -15.14
N LYS A 70 9.15 9.82 -14.12
CA LYS A 70 10.31 10.73 -14.21
C LYS A 70 11.64 10.05 -13.87
N ILE A 71 11.58 8.85 -13.30
CA ILE A 71 12.74 8.10 -12.81
C ILE A 71 13.14 7.05 -13.84
N PHE A 72 12.17 6.29 -14.35
CA PHE A 72 12.40 5.25 -15.34
C PHE A 72 12.27 5.84 -16.75
N LYS A 73 13.34 5.68 -17.55
CA LYS A 73 13.36 6.09 -18.97
C LYS A 73 12.87 5.00 -19.92
N SER A 74 12.70 3.77 -19.43
CA SER A 74 12.26 2.61 -20.19
C SER A 74 11.03 1.98 -19.53
N ASN A 75 10.21 1.32 -20.36
CA ASN A 75 9.09 0.50 -19.90
C ASN A 75 9.55 -0.85 -19.36
N LEU A 76 10.75 -1.31 -19.72
CA LEU A 76 11.37 -2.46 -19.05
C LEU A 76 11.95 -2.01 -17.71
N ARG A 77 11.33 -2.45 -16.61
CA ARG A 77 11.68 -2.01 -15.24
C ARG A 77 11.95 -3.22 -14.34
N ALA A 78 13.06 -3.16 -13.59
CA ALA A 78 13.39 -4.19 -12.61
C ALA A 78 12.49 -4.12 -11.37
N ILE A 79 11.98 -5.26 -10.91
CA ILE A 79 11.02 -5.37 -9.79
C ILE A 79 11.58 -4.72 -8.53
N ASN A 80 12.80 -5.05 -8.14
CA ASN A 80 13.45 -4.44 -6.97
C ASN A 80 13.52 -2.90 -7.06
N LYS A 81 13.83 -2.35 -8.23
CA LYS A 81 13.89 -0.90 -8.46
C LYS A 81 12.51 -0.27 -8.37
N MET A 82 11.47 -0.95 -8.83
CA MET A 82 10.10 -0.48 -8.62
C MET A 82 9.73 -0.46 -7.13
N VAL A 83 10.09 -1.49 -6.35
CA VAL A 83 9.85 -1.49 -4.90
C VAL A 83 10.61 -0.38 -4.16
N GLU A 84 11.86 -0.11 -4.56
CA GLU A 84 12.67 0.97 -4.00
C GLU A 84 12.05 2.36 -4.26
N ASN A 85 11.51 2.59 -5.47
CA ASN A 85 11.10 3.92 -5.91
C ASN A 85 9.60 4.23 -5.72
N SER A 86 8.71 3.24 -5.92
CA SER A 86 7.25 3.45 -5.89
C SER A 86 6.51 2.58 -4.86
N GLY A 87 7.16 1.59 -4.26
CA GLY A 87 6.52 0.71 -3.28
C GLY A 87 6.11 1.44 -1.99
N ILE A 88 4.91 1.13 -1.46
CA ILE A 88 4.43 1.65 -0.16
C ILE A 88 5.49 1.48 0.93
N SER A 89 5.77 2.51 1.72
CA SER A 89 6.83 2.44 2.73
C SER A 89 6.48 1.46 3.87
N PRO A 90 7.47 0.85 4.56
CA PRO A 90 7.18 -0.03 5.70
C PRO A 90 6.31 0.63 6.79
N LYS A 91 6.52 1.93 7.05
CA LYS A 91 5.70 2.70 8.01
C LYS A 91 4.24 2.81 7.56
N ARG A 92 4.01 3.10 6.27
CA ARG A 92 2.66 3.22 5.71
C ARG A 92 1.96 1.87 5.58
N SER A 93 2.67 0.83 5.17
CA SER A 93 2.15 -0.55 5.13
C SER A 93 1.66 -1.02 6.51
N ARG A 94 2.44 -0.76 7.58
CA ARG A 94 2.00 -1.05 8.97
C ARG A 94 0.79 -0.22 9.39
N LEU A 95 0.72 1.05 8.98
CA LEU A 95 -0.45 1.90 9.28
C LEU A 95 -1.70 1.39 8.56
N LEU A 96 -1.56 1.00 7.28
CA LEU A 96 -2.65 0.44 6.49
C LEU A 96 -3.18 -0.87 7.10
N PHE A 97 -2.28 -1.76 7.51
CA PHE A 97 -2.64 -2.95 8.29
C PHE A 97 -3.43 -2.60 9.55
N ARG A 98 -2.98 -1.61 10.34
CA ARG A 98 -3.68 -1.21 11.57
C ARG A 98 -5.06 -0.62 11.29
N LEU A 99 -5.19 0.16 10.22
CA LEU A 99 -6.48 0.69 9.76
C LEU A 99 -7.47 -0.44 9.48
N VAL A 100 -7.06 -1.44 8.70
CA VAL A 100 -7.92 -2.59 8.40
C VAL A 100 -8.22 -3.42 9.65
N LYS A 101 -7.22 -3.64 10.51
CA LYS A 101 -7.41 -4.37 11.78
C LYS A 101 -8.34 -3.65 12.76
N TYR A 102 -8.32 -2.32 12.75
CA TYR A 102 -9.17 -1.47 13.59
C TYR A 102 -10.61 -1.47 13.10
N PHE A 103 -10.83 -1.22 11.80
CA PHE A 103 -12.17 -1.13 11.23
C PHE A 103 -12.82 -2.48 10.92
N LYS A 104 -12.02 -3.54 10.70
CA LYS A 104 -12.45 -4.88 10.28
C LYS A 104 -13.51 -4.85 9.16
N PRO A 105 -13.22 -4.17 8.03
CA PRO A 105 -14.17 -4.08 6.94
C PRO A 105 -14.44 -5.46 6.33
N SER A 106 -15.70 -5.80 6.05
CA SER A 106 -16.04 -7.05 5.37
C SER A 106 -15.61 -7.07 3.89
N ASN A 107 -15.54 -5.90 3.26
CA ASN A 107 -15.18 -5.74 1.85
C ASN A 107 -14.13 -4.63 1.71
N ILE A 108 -13.11 -4.87 0.90
CA ILE A 108 -12.03 -3.93 0.61
C ILE A 108 -11.86 -3.84 -0.91
N LEU A 109 -11.95 -2.62 -1.44
CA LEU A 109 -11.57 -2.31 -2.81
C LEU A 109 -10.24 -1.55 -2.80
N GLU A 110 -9.23 -2.12 -3.43
CA GLU A 110 -7.93 -1.49 -3.68
C GLU A 110 -7.82 -1.08 -5.14
N LEU A 111 -7.41 0.17 -5.38
CA LEU A 111 -7.16 0.70 -6.71
C LEU A 111 -5.65 1.00 -6.83
N GLY A 112 -4.99 0.36 -7.79
CA GLY A 112 -3.55 0.41 -7.96
C GLY A 112 -2.81 -0.62 -7.10
N THR A 113 -2.98 -1.90 -7.42
CA THR A 113 -2.28 -3.03 -6.77
C THR A 113 -0.76 -2.90 -6.83
N HIS A 114 -0.23 -2.38 -7.95
CA HIS A 114 1.17 -2.40 -8.31
C HIS A 114 1.77 -3.81 -8.09
N LEU A 115 2.90 -3.92 -7.40
CA LEU A 115 3.55 -5.20 -7.03
C LEU A 115 2.94 -5.88 -5.78
N GLY A 116 1.77 -5.47 -5.30
CA GLY A 116 1.02 -6.18 -4.24
C GLY A 116 1.41 -5.88 -2.78
N LEU A 117 2.34 -4.95 -2.54
CA LEU A 117 2.82 -4.63 -1.17
C LEU A 117 1.72 -4.08 -0.24
N SER A 118 0.82 -3.25 -0.75
CA SER A 118 -0.33 -2.73 0.00
C SER A 118 -1.43 -3.78 0.14
N THR A 119 -1.66 -4.57 -0.90
CA THR A 119 -2.61 -5.70 -0.92
C THR A 119 -2.36 -6.66 0.23
N VAL A 120 -1.10 -7.03 0.49
CA VAL A 120 -0.75 -7.89 1.64
C VAL A 120 -1.09 -7.22 2.97
N ALA A 121 -0.88 -5.90 3.10
CA ALA A 121 -1.24 -5.18 4.32
C ALA A 121 -2.76 -5.11 4.54
N LEU A 122 -3.53 -4.98 3.46
CA LEU A 122 -4.99 -5.03 3.51
C LEU A 122 -5.46 -6.41 3.97
N HIS A 123 -5.03 -7.47 3.28
CA HIS A 123 -5.41 -8.85 3.60
C HIS A 123 -5.03 -9.26 5.03
N LEU A 124 -3.79 -9.00 5.45
CA LEU A 124 -3.35 -9.38 6.80
C LEU A 124 -4.05 -8.58 7.91
N GLY A 125 -4.53 -7.36 7.61
CA GLY A 125 -5.25 -6.54 8.57
C GLY A 125 -6.55 -7.20 9.04
N HIS A 126 -7.24 -7.89 8.13
CA HIS A 126 -8.42 -8.70 8.45
C HIS A 126 -8.59 -9.80 7.39
N THR A 127 -8.15 -11.02 7.72
CA THR A 127 -8.10 -12.15 6.77
C THR A 127 -9.47 -12.64 6.31
N ASP A 128 -10.54 -12.31 7.04
CA ASP A 128 -11.91 -12.67 6.68
C ASP A 128 -12.55 -11.65 5.71
N ALA A 129 -11.87 -10.52 5.45
CA ALA A 129 -12.34 -9.52 4.51
C ALA A 129 -12.24 -10.02 3.06
N SER A 130 -13.26 -9.76 2.25
CA SER A 130 -13.18 -9.93 0.81
C SER A 130 -12.39 -8.77 0.20
N VAL A 131 -11.20 -9.05 -0.33
CA VAL A 131 -10.33 -8.05 -0.95
C VAL A 131 -10.40 -8.18 -2.47
N VAL A 132 -10.77 -7.08 -3.13
CA VAL A 132 -10.70 -6.92 -4.58
C VAL A 132 -9.67 -5.86 -4.89
N THR A 133 -8.74 -6.16 -5.78
CA THR A 133 -7.69 -5.23 -6.19
C THR A 133 -7.67 -5.07 -7.71
N VAL A 134 -7.53 -3.83 -8.17
CA VAL A 134 -7.59 -3.44 -9.57
C VAL A 134 -6.26 -2.80 -9.98
N GLU A 135 -5.65 -3.28 -11.05
CA GLU A 135 -4.43 -2.72 -11.62
C GLU A 135 -4.51 -2.67 -13.14
N GLY A 136 -4.03 -1.57 -13.73
CA GLY A 136 -4.03 -1.39 -15.18
C GLY A 136 -2.90 -2.16 -15.84
N CYS A 137 -1.71 -2.18 -15.23
CA CYS A 137 -0.56 -2.89 -15.81
C CYS A 137 -0.62 -4.40 -15.51
N GLU A 138 -0.95 -5.20 -16.52
CA GLU A 138 -1.08 -6.66 -16.44
C GLU A 138 0.15 -7.33 -15.83
N ASN A 139 1.36 -6.96 -16.27
CA ASN A 139 2.59 -7.56 -15.77
C ASN A 139 2.81 -7.30 -14.26
N THR A 140 2.45 -6.13 -13.75
CA THR A 140 2.54 -5.88 -12.30
C THR A 140 1.49 -6.66 -11.52
N LEU A 141 0.28 -6.77 -12.06
CA LEU A 141 -0.80 -7.56 -11.45
C LEU A 141 -0.41 -9.04 -11.39
N ASN A 142 0.19 -9.58 -12.45
CA ASN A 142 0.64 -10.97 -12.52
C ASN A 142 1.73 -11.25 -11.46
N VAL A 143 2.71 -10.35 -11.30
CA VAL A 143 3.71 -10.45 -10.23
C VAL A 143 3.04 -10.39 -8.86
N ALA A 144 2.16 -9.43 -8.63
CA ALA A 144 1.46 -9.28 -7.35
C ALA A 144 0.66 -10.53 -6.98
N LYS A 145 -0.11 -11.07 -7.94
CA LYS A 145 -0.91 -12.28 -7.77
C LYS A 145 -0.03 -13.49 -7.46
N HIS A 146 1.00 -13.74 -8.27
CA HIS A 146 1.91 -14.86 -8.06
C HIS A 146 2.58 -14.81 -6.68
N GLU A 147 3.10 -13.65 -6.31
CA GLU A 147 3.81 -13.45 -5.05
C GLU A 147 2.89 -13.54 -3.82
N PHE A 148 1.66 -13.05 -3.97
CA PHE A 148 0.62 -13.17 -2.95
C PHE A 148 0.21 -14.63 -2.77
N GLU A 149 -0.20 -15.31 -3.83
CA GLU A 149 -0.69 -16.69 -3.78
C GLU A 149 0.39 -17.65 -3.25
N ALA A 150 1.65 -17.45 -3.62
CA ALA A 150 2.77 -18.24 -3.11
C ALA A 150 3.01 -18.06 -1.60
N SER A 151 2.65 -16.92 -1.02
CA SER A 151 2.95 -16.59 0.38
C SER A 151 1.75 -16.74 1.31
N PHE A 152 0.54 -16.51 0.80
CA PHE A 152 -0.70 -16.37 1.59
C PHE A 152 -1.86 -17.22 1.04
N GLY A 153 -1.68 -17.90 -0.09
CA GLY A 153 -2.72 -18.71 -0.72
C GLY A 153 -3.78 -17.86 -1.43
N LYS A 154 -4.97 -18.43 -1.59
CA LYS A 154 -6.13 -17.73 -2.17
C LYS A 154 -6.77 -16.83 -1.11
N GLY A 155 -7.26 -15.66 -1.52
CA GLY A 155 -7.92 -14.72 -0.58
C GLY A 155 -8.06 -13.29 -1.09
N VAL A 156 -7.53 -12.99 -2.27
CA VAL A 156 -7.67 -11.70 -2.95
C VAL A 156 -8.12 -11.95 -4.38
N THR A 157 -9.07 -11.14 -4.86
CA THR A 157 -9.49 -11.11 -6.26
C THR A 157 -8.67 -10.05 -7.00
N PHE A 158 -7.93 -10.48 -8.01
CA PHE A 158 -7.08 -9.62 -8.84
C PHE A 158 -7.78 -9.34 -10.18
N ILE A 159 -8.00 -8.07 -10.50
CA ILE A 159 -8.67 -7.62 -11.73
C ILE A 159 -7.70 -6.76 -12.53
N ASN A 160 -7.47 -7.13 -13.79
CA ASN A 160 -6.77 -6.26 -14.72
C ASN A 160 -7.78 -5.35 -15.42
N SER A 161 -7.76 -4.07 -15.10
CA SER A 161 -8.61 -3.06 -15.70
C SER A 161 -7.97 -1.69 -15.53
N ASP A 162 -8.16 -0.81 -16.50
CA ASP A 162 -7.87 0.61 -16.36
C ASP A 162 -9.17 1.41 -16.08
N PHE A 163 -9.04 2.73 -15.98
CA PHE A 163 -10.15 3.66 -15.76
C PHE A 163 -10.41 4.56 -16.97
N LEU A 164 -9.82 4.22 -18.12
CA LEU A 164 -10.04 4.96 -19.35
C LEU A 164 -11.45 4.62 -19.85
N LYS A 165 -12.13 5.64 -20.37
CA LYS A 165 -13.38 5.42 -21.12
C LYS A 165 -13.00 4.98 -22.53
N ASP A 166 -13.71 3.98 -23.04
CA ASP A 166 -13.76 3.65 -24.47
C ASP A 166 -14.10 4.89 -25.32
#